data_AF-A0A1U7LI23-F1
#
_entry.id   AF-A0A1U7LI23-F1
#
_cell.length_a   1.000
_cell.length_b   1.000
_cell.length_c   1.000
_cell.angle_alpha   90.00
_cell.angle_beta   90.00
_cell.angle_gamma   90.00
#
_symmetry.space_group_name_H-M   'P 1'
#
loop_
_entity.id
_entity.type
_entity.pdbx_description
1 polymer ?
#
loop_
_entity_poly.entity_id
_entity_poly.type
_entity_poly.pdbx_seq_one_letter_code
_entity_poly.pdbx_strand_id
1 'polypeptide(L)'
;MLRSPFHTSRRFNSIMGTPLWSVKSLLPPHGGHPVVQKDELLNVLKLSALPLPKSPEHDLKLLQDLSNQLHFVRHIQSVDTEDVEPLVCVRDEDQKSVDYDEAMGQLDLPIEAQHWEILKLSKRKNGRFLMVEGGLGDQK
;
A
#
# COMPACT_ATOMS: atom_id res chain seq x y z
N MET A 1 32.51 14.76 14.97
CA MET A 1 32.48 15.86 13.99
C MET A 1 31.22 16.68 14.20
N LEU A 2 31.33 17.84 14.86
CA LEU A 2 30.20 18.72 15.21
C LEU A 2 29.84 19.58 14.00
N ARG A 3 28.59 19.53 13.53
CA ARG A 3 28.09 20.45 12.49
C ARG A 3 28.00 21.86 13.08
N SER A 4 28.68 22.82 12.46
CA SER A 4 28.70 24.24 12.87
C SER A 4 27.34 24.93 12.68
N PRO A 5 26.97 25.91 13.52
CA PRO A 5 25.69 26.61 13.42
C PRO A 5 25.58 27.45 12.15
N PHE A 6 24.36 27.55 11.62
CA PHE A 6 24.03 28.29 10.41
C PHE A 6 24.16 29.80 10.63
N HIS A 7 25.26 30.40 10.18
CA HIS A 7 25.41 31.86 10.13
C HIS A 7 25.63 32.32 8.68
N THR A 8 24.90 33.39 8.32
CA THR A 8 24.97 34.18 7.07
C THR A 8 24.02 33.80 5.93
N SER A 9 23.08 34.72 5.63
CA SER A 9 22.11 34.68 4.51
C SER A 9 22.73 34.51 3.12
N ARG A 10 24.03 34.82 2.97
CA ARG A 10 24.78 34.70 1.71
C ARG A 10 25.03 33.24 1.30
N ARG A 11 25.17 32.31 2.26
CA ARG A 11 25.26 30.86 1.96
C ARG A 11 23.90 30.24 1.66
N PHE A 12 22.83 30.75 2.26
CA PHE A 12 21.46 30.29 1.96
C PHE A 12 21.08 30.52 0.49
N ASN A 13 21.37 31.70 -0.07
CA ASN A 13 21.17 31.96 -1.51
C ASN A 13 22.08 31.11 -2.40
N SER A 14 23.28 30.75 -1.93
CA SER A 14 24.18 29.85 -2.65
C SER A 14 23.70 28.38 -2.62
N ILE A 15 23.00 27.97 -1.55
CA ILE A 15 22.45 26.61 -1.40
C ILE A 15 21.10 26.50 -2.14
N MET A 16 20.27 27.55 -2.12
CA MET A 16 18.97 27.56 -2.80
C MET A 16 19.04 27.96 -4.28
N GLY A 17 20.13 28.58 -4.73
CA GLY A 17 20.30 28.99 -6.13
C GLY A 17 20.37 27.82 -7.11
N THR A 18 20.78 26.64 -6.64
CA THR A 18 20.71 25.38 -7.38
C THR A 18 19.72 24.46 -6.64
N PRO A 19 18.48 24.28 -7.14
CA PRO A 19 17.60 23.28 -6.56
C PRO A 19 18.23 21.91 -6.81
N LEU A 20 18.72 21.27 -5.73
CA LEU A 20 19.36 19.96 -5.80
C LEU A 20 18.38 18.87 -6.29
N TRP A 21 17.08 19.14 -6.20
CA TRP A 21 15.98 18.29 -6.63
C TRP A 21 14.70 19.14 -6.69
N SER A 22 13.95 19.04 -7.79
CA SER A 22 12.63 19.63 -7.92
C SER A 22 11.60 18.51 -7.91
N VAL A 23 10.52 18.66 -7.13
CA VAL A 23 9.38 17.72 -7.14
C VAL A 23 8.81 17.54 -8.54
N LYS A 24 8.96 18.54 -9.42
CA LYS A 24 8.57 18.45 -10.84
C LYS A 24 9.30 17.36 -11.61
N SER A 25 10.51 16.98 -11.19
CA SER A 25 11.26 15.88 -11.81
C SER A 25 10.69 14.49 -11.51
N LEU A 26 9.86 14.36 -10.47
CA LEU A 26 9.16 13.13 -10.10
C LEU A 26 7.81 12.97 -10.81
N LEU A 27 7.34 14.03 -11.48
CA LEU A 27 6.10 13.98 -12.24
C LEU A 27 6.40 13.48 -13.66
N PRO A 28 5.52 12.64 -14.24
CA PRO A 28 5.67 12.23 -15.62
C PRO A 28 5.63 13.46 -16.54
N PRO A 29 6.44 13.48 -17.62
CA PRO A 29 6.39 14.56 -18.60
C PRO A 29 4.96 14.69 -19.14
N HIS A 30 4.46 15.93 -19.24
CA HIS A 30 3.08 16.23 -19.61
C HIS A 30 2.67 15.47 -20.88
N GLY A 31 1.62 14.64 -20.77
CA GLY A 31 1.07 13.90 -21.92
C GLY A 31 1.66 12.52 -22.17
N GLY A 32 2.35 11.91 -21.20
CA GLY A 32 2.77 10.51 -21.29
C GLY A 32 1.56 9.58 -21.53
N HIS A 33 1.63 8.76 -22.58
CA HIS A 33 0.65 7.72 -22.83
C HIS A 33 0.64 6.71 -21.68
N PRO A 34 -0.54 6.19 -21.29
CA PRO A 34 -0.62 5.18 -20.25
C PRO A 34 0.23 3.97 -20.68
N VAL A 35 1.21 3.63 -19.86
CA VAL A 35 2.10 2.48 -20.15
C VAL A 35 1.35 1.16 -19.99
N VAL A 36 0.24 1.17 -19.25
CA VAL A 36 -0.55 -0.01 -18.89
C VAL A 36 -1.69 -0.21 -19.88
N GLN A 37 -1.88 -1.44 -20.33
CA GLN A 37 -2.99 -1.80 -21.21
C GLN A 37 -4.30 -1.96 -20.42
N LYS A 38 -5.44 -1.77 -21.10
CA LYS A 38 -6.77 -1.93 -20.48
C LYS A 38 -6.97 -3.32 -19.87
N ASP A 39 -6.48 -4.37 -20.52
CA ASP A 39 -6.62 -5.74 -20.02
C ASP A 39 -5.86 -5.98 -18.72
N GLU A 40 -4.70 -5.33 -18.56
CA GLU A 40 -3.92 -5.38 -17.31
C GLU A 40 -4.65 -4.66 -16.18
N LEU A 41 -5.28 -3.50 -16.46
CA LEU A 41 -6.13 -2.82 -15.47
C LEU A 41 -7.29 -3.71 -15.03
N LEU A 42 -7.97 -4.38 -15.97
CA LEU A 42 -9.05 -5.30 -15.65
C LEU A 42 -8.57 -6.48 -14.80
N ASN A 43 -7.37 -6.99 -15.07
CA ASN A 43 -6.77 -8.05 -14.27
C ASN A 43 -6.49 -7.60 -12.84
N VAL A 44 -5.88 -6.41 -12.66
CA VAL A 44 -5.62 -5.85 -11.32
C VAL A 44 -6.92 -5.64 -10.56
N LEU A 45 -7.96 -5.10 -11.19
CA LEU A 45 -9.26 -4.92 -10.54
C LEU A 45 -9.86 -6.25 -10.06
N LYS A 46 -9.74 -7.33 -10.85
CA LYS A 46 -10.18 -8.67 -10.46
C LYS A 46 -9.37 -9.20 -9.27
N LEU A 47 -8.04 -9.07 -9.30
CA LEU A 47 -7.17 -9.53 -8.20
C LEU A 47 -7.43 -8.76 -6.90
N SER A 48 -7.75 -7.48 -7.00
CA SER A 48 -8.13 -6.64 -5.86
C SER A 48 -9.60 -6.78 -5.45
N ALA A 49 -10.35 -7.70 -6.07
CA ALA A 49 -11.79 -7.89 -5.84
C ALA A 49 -12.63 -6.59 -5.96
N LEU A 50 -12.20 -5.69 -6.86
CA LEU A 50 -12.88 -4.42 -7.13
C LEU A 50 -13.90 -4.57 -8.27
N PRO A 51 -15.00 -3.78 -8.24
CA PRO A 51 -16.00 -3.81 -9.29
C PRO A 51 -15.45 -3.29 -10.61
N LEU A 52 -16.00 -3.80 -11.71
CA LEU A 52 -15.69 -3.31 -13.05
C LEU A 52 -16.16 -1.86 -13.21
N PRO A 53 -15.38 -1.04 -13.92
CA PRO A 53 -15.71 0.36 -14.14
C PRO A 53 -16.96 0.50 -15.02
N LYS A 54 -17.79 1.50 -14.71
CA LYS A 54 -19.13 1.67 -15.30
C LYS A 54 -19.15 2.55 -16.54
N SER A 55 -18.08 3.28 -16.81
CA SER A 55 -17.99 4.29 -17.87
C SER A 55 -16.57 4.33 -18.45
N PRO A 56 -16.41 4.54 -19.77
CA PRO A 56 -15.10 4.68 -20.40
C PRO A 56 -14.29 5.85 -19.84
N GLU A 57 -14.93 6.92 -19.36
CA GLU A 57 -14.24 8.04 -18.71
C GLU A 57 -13.56 7.62 -17.41
N HIS A 58 -14.21 6.72 -16.66
CA HIS A 58 -13.67 6.17 -15.42
C HIS A 58 -12.48 5.25 -15.71
N ASP A 59 -12.54 4.44 -16.78
CA ASP A 59 -11.43 3.60 -17.25
C ASP A 59 -10.19 4.46 -17.53
N LEU A 60 -10.36 5.55 -18.29
CA LEU A 60 -9.27 6.44 -18.66
C LEU A 60 -8.63 7.10 -17.43
N LYS A 61 -9.45 7.53 -16.47
CA LYS A 61 -8.96 8.08 -15.21
C LYS A 61 -8.14 7.06 -14.42
N LEU A 62 -8.63 5.84 -14.28
CA LEU A 62 -7.92 4.75 -13.59
C LEU A 62 -6.60 4.41 -14.28
N LEU A 63 -6.57 4.37 -15.62
CA LEU A 63 -5.35 4.15 -16.39
C LEU A 63 -4.33 5.27 -16.19
N GLN A 64 -4.79 6.52 -16.16
CA GLN A 64 -3.93 7.67 -15.89
C GLN A 64 -3.34 7.61 -14.48
N ASP A 65 -4.18 7.35 -13.47
CA ASP A 65 -3.75 7.24 -12.07
C ASP A 65 -2.73 6.11 -11.89
N LEU A 66 -2.99 4.94 -12.48
CA LEU A 66 -2.09 3.79 -12.43
C LEU A 66 -0.75 4.08 -13.14
N SER A 67 -0.79 4.75 -14.29
CA SER A 67 0.42 5.13 -15.02
C SER A 67 1.29 6.11 -14.21
N ASN A 68 0.65 7.07 -13.51
CA ASN A 68 1.36 8.01 -12.64
C ASN A 68 2.00 7.30 -11.44
N GLN A 69 1.28 6.36 -10.82
CA GLN A 69 1.81 5.56 -9.71
C GLN A 69 3.01 4.71 -10.15
N LEU A 70 2.92 4.04 -11.30
CA LEU A 70 4.03 3.24 -11.83
C LEU A 70 5.24 4.08 -12.20
N HIS A 71 5.04 5.28 -12.74
CA HIS A 71 6.14 6.19 -13.01
C HIS A 71 6.93 6.50 -11.74
N PHE A 72 6.23 6.81 -10.65
CA PHE A 72 6.86 7.06 -9.35
C PHE A 72 7.59 5.82 -8.81
N VAL A 73 6.97 4.64 -8.87
CA VAL A 73 7.60 3.38 -8.41
C VAL A 73 8.85 3.06 -9.22
N ARG A 74 8.83 3.24 -10.54
CA ARG A 74 10.01 3.02 -11.40
C ARG A 74 11.16 3.96 -11.07
N HIS A 75 10.86 5.19 -10.67
CA HIS A 75 11.89 6.12 -10.21
C HIS A 75 12.57 5.61 -8.93
N ILE A 76 11.80 5.07 -7.97
CA ILE A 76 12.36 4.44 -6.77
C ILE A 76 13.21 3.21 -7.14
N GLN A 77 12.72 2.37 -8.06
CA GLN A 77 13.43 1.16 -8.51
C GLN A 77 14.73 1.46 -9.26
N SER A 78 14.95 2.70 -9.72
CA SER A 78 16.19 3.09 -10.39
C SER A 78 17.36 3.35 -9.44
N VAL A 79 17.11 3.35 -8.13
CA VAL A 79 18.14 3.47 -7.10
C VAL A 79 18.90 2.15 -7.00
N ASP A 80 20.22 2.24 -6.98
CA ASP A 80 21.10 1.10 -6.75
C ASP A 80 20.91 0.56 -5.33
N THR A 81 20.57 -0.73 -5.26
CA THR A 81 20.40 -1.48 -4.00
C THR A 81 21.31 -2.70 -3.96
N GLU A 82 22.42 -2.71 -4.70
CA GLU A 82 23.47 -3.73 -4.55
C GLU A 82 23.90 -3.80 -3.07
N ASP A 83 23.98 -5.03 -2.54
CA ASP A 83 24.36 -5.35 -1.14
C ASP A 83 23.41 -4.84 -0.03
N VAL A 84 22.17 -4.48 -0.34
CA VAL A 84 21.15 -4.11 0.67
C VAL A 84 20.08 -5.19 0.80
N GLU A 85 19.95 -5.78 1.99
CA GLU A 85 18.89 -6.74 2.28
C GLU A 85 17.51 -6.04 2.42
N PRO A 86 16.42 -6.62 1.86
CA PRO A 86 15.10 -6.03 1.99
C PRO A 86 14.60 -6.00 3.44
N LEU A 87 14.22 -4.81 3.91
CA LEU A 87 13.60 -4.65 5.22
C LEU A 87 12.18 -5.23 5.21
N VAL A 88 11.96 -6.35 5.91
CA VAL A 88 10.66 -7.04 5.98
C VAL A 88 9.71 -6.37 6.99
N CYS A 89 10.24 -5.91 8.12
CA CYS A 89 9.45 -5.24 9.15
C CYS A 89 10.29 -4.23 9.94
N VAL A 90 9.64 -3.24 10.53
CA VAL A 90 10.28 -2.30 11.46
C VAL A 90 10.08 -2.85 12.87
N ARG A 91 11.06 -3.63 13.35
CA ARG A 91 11.10 -4.20 14.71
C ARG A 91 12.56 -4.39 15.13
N ASP A 92 12.81 -4.37 16.44
CA ASP A 92 14.05 -4.90 17.01
C ASP A 92 14.13 -6.42 16.79
N GLU A 93 15.03 -6.87 15.90
CA GLU A 93 15.19 -8.28 15.54
C GLU A 93 15.70 -9.17 16.69
N ASP A 94 16.29 -8.55 17.72
CA ASP A 94 16.75 -9.24 18.94
C ASP A 94 15.60 -9.76 19.82
N GLN A 95 14.38 -9.30 19.59
CA GLN A 95 13.20 -9.77 20.31
C GLN A 95 12.65 -11.04 19.67
N LYS A 96 12.95 -12.19 20.28
CA LYS A 96 12.33 -13.46 19.91
C LYS A 96 10.81 -13.31 19.92
N SER A 97 10.16 -13.69 18.82
CA SER A 97 8.71 -13.87 18.79
C SER A 97 8.34 -14.94 19.82
N VAL A 98 7.50 -14.58 20.77
CA VAL A 98 6.93 -15.55 21.72
C VAL A 98 5.95 -16.43 20.96
N ASP A 99 6.07 -17.74 21.12
CA ASP A 99 5.13 -18.69 20.54
C ASP A 99 3.75 -18.52 21.19
N TYR A 100 2.69 -18.83 20.46
CA TYR A 100 1.32 -18.73 20.97
C TYR A 100 1.12 -19.58 22.23
N ASP A 101 1.72 -20.78 22.28
CA ASP A 101 1.62 -21.67 23.43
C ASP A 101 2.33 -21.09 24.67
N GLU A 102 3.46 -20.43 24.49
CA GLU A 102 4.21 -19.76 25.57
C GLU A 102 3.46 -18.50 26.07
N ALA A 103 2.83 -17.74 25.18
CA ALA A 103 2.03 -16.57 25.52
C ALA A 103 0.69 -16.94 26.20
N MET A 104 0.04 -18.01 25.76
CA MET A 104 -1.26 -18.46 26.30
C MET A 104 -1.13 -19.16 27.65
N GLY A 105 0.01 -19.83 27.92
CA GLY A 105 0.30 -20.41 29.24
C GLY A 105 0.37 -19.39 30.39
N GLN A 106 0.41 -18.09 30.07
CA GLN A 106 0.51 -16.98 31.04
C GLN A 106 -0.78 -16.16 31.17
N LEU A 107 -1.84 -16.46 30.40
CA LEU A 107 -3.06 -15.67 30.37
C LEU A 107 -4.19 -16.37 31.14
N ASP A 108 -4.41 -15.95 32.39
CA ASP A 108 -5.57 -16.32 33.20
C ASP A 108 -6.79 -15.52 32.72
N LEU A 109 -7.39 -15.93 31.59
CA LEU A 109 -8.49 -15.19 30.95
C LEU A 109 -9.81 -15.40 31.72
N PRO A 110 -10.56 -14.33 32.02
CA PRO A 110 -11.90 -14.43 32.62
C PRO A 110 -12.83 -15.31 31.76
N ILE A 111 -13.71 -16.06 32.43
CA ILE A 111 -14.65 -17.00 31.79
C ILE A 111 -15.55 -16.29 30.76
N GLU A 112 -15.82 -14.99 30.92
CA GLU A 112 -16.59 -14.18 29.96
C GLU A 112 -15.89 -14.05 28.60
N ALA A 113 -14.56 -14.20 28.52
CA ALA A 113 -13.82 -14.25 27.26
C ALA A 113 -14.07 -15.53 26.46
N GLN A 114 -14.71 -16.55 27.06
CA GLN A 114 -14.98 -17.85 26.44
C GLN A 114 -16.27 -17.87 25.60
N HIS A 115 -17.19 -16.92 25.81
CA HIS A 115 -18.44 -16.81 25.04
C HIS A 115 -18.38 -15.66 24.05
N TRP A 116 -17.57 -15.80 23.00
CA TRP A 116 -17.59 -14.84 21.90
C TRP A 116 -18.71 -15.21 20.90
N GLU A 117 -19.68 -14.32 20.75
CA GLU A 117 -20.71 -14.48 19.71
C GLU A 117 -20.20 -14.03 18.35
N ILE A 118 -19.62 -14.97 17.61
CA ILE A 118 -19.04 -14.82 16.26
C ILE A 118 -19.91 -13.98 15.31
N LEU A 119 -21.23 -14.13 15.41
CA LEU A 119 -22.21 -13.59 14.45
C LEU A 119 -22.93 -12.34 14.96
N LYS A 120 -22.40 -11.70 16.00
CA LYS A 120 -23.00 -10.47 16.55
C LYS A 120 -22.85 -9.30 15.59
N LEU A 121 -21.71 -9.20 14.90
CA LEU A 121 -21.37 -8.08 14.01
C LEU A 121 -21.72 -8.33 12.53
N SER A 122 -22.19 -9.54 12.18
CA SER A 122 -22.45 -9.89 10.79
C SER A 122 -23.68 -9.15 10.25
N LYS A 123 -23.52 -8.48 9.09
CA LYS A 123 -24.64 -7.82 8.38
C LYS A 123 -25.70 -8.81 7.87
N ARG A 124 -25.29 -10.03 7.52
CA ARG A 124 -26.17 -11.09 7.02
C ARG A 124 -25.79 -12.43 7.64
N LYS A 125 -26.76 -13.13 8.21
CA LYS A 125 -26.59 -14.46 8.80
C LYS A 125 -27.84 -15.30 8.60
N ASN A 126 -27.64 -16.61 8.48
CA ASN A 126 -28.72 -17.59 8.54
C ASN A 126 -28.36 -18.61 9.62
N GLY A 127 -29.09 -18.59 10.73
CA GLY A 127 -28.75 -19.37 11.91
C GLY A 127 -27.33 -19.09 12.39
N ARG A 128 -26.46 -20.11 12.29
CA ARG A 128 -25.03 -20.07 12.69
C ARG A 128 -24.06 -19.83 11.53
N PHE A 129 -24.55 -19.44 10.36
CA PHE A 129 -23.73 -19.28 9.17
C PHE A 129 -23.74 -17.82 8.68
N LEU A 130 -22.58 -17.36 8.19
CA LEU A 130 -22.48 -16.12 7.43
C LEU A 130 -23.08 -16.34 6.04
N MET A 131 -23.88 -15.39 5.59
CA MET A 131 -24.52 -15.46 4.29
C MET A 131 -23.83 -14.51 3.32
N VAL A 132 -23.17 -15.09 2.32
CA VAL A 132 -22.62 -14.37 1.18
C VAL A 132 -23.54 -14.59 -0.01
N GLU A 133 -23.88 -13.53 -0.72
CA GLU A 133 -24.63 -13.63 -1.98
C GLU A 133 -23.74 -14.33 -3.01
N GLY A 134 -24.05 -15.59 -3.30
CA GLY A 134 -23.39 -16.37 -4.33
C GLY A 134 -23.95 -15.96 -5.69
N GLY A 135 -23.25 -15.08 -6.39
CA GLY A 135 -23.47 -14.89 -7.82
C GLY A 135 -22.86 -16.06 -8.58
N LEU A 136 -23.58 -17.16 -8.73
CA LEU A 136 -23.34 -18.05 -9.87
C LEU A 136 -23.85 -17.29 -11.10
N GLY A 137 -23.06 -16.30 -11.55
CA GLY A 137 -23.39 -15.51 -12.72
C GLY A 137 -23.34 -16.43 -13.93
N ASP A 138 -24.50 -16.63 -14.56
CA ASP A 138 -24.58 -17.10 -15.94
C ASP A 138 -23.66 -16.23 -16.81
N GLN A 139 -22.50 -16.77 -17.17
CA GLN A 139 -21.70 -16.28 -18.28
C GLN A 139 -21.95 -17.25 -19.43
N LYS A 140 -23.03 -16.98 -20.16
CA LYS A 140 -23.30 -17.55 -21.49
C LYS A 140 -23.03 -16.49 -22.55
#